data_AF-A0A7J6SQV8-F1
#
_entry.id   AF-A0A7J6SQV8-F1
#
_cell.length_a   1.000
_cell.length_b   1.000
_cell.length_c   1.000
_cell.angle_alpha   90.00
_cell.angle_beta   90.00
_cell.angle_gamma   90.00
#
_symmetry.space_group_name_H-M   'P 1'
#
loop_
_entity.id
_entity.type
_entity.pdbx_description
1 polymer ?
#
loop_
_entity_poly.entity_id
_entity_poly.type
_entity_poly.pdbx_seq_one_letter_code
_entity_poly.pdbx_strand_id
1 'polypeptide(L)'
;ARVIESACKEAFRVADQELEQHAREAQKLGFSQPVKAGACGLALLITQTSIVVANAGDCKAVLYRDQRPALALNMQHNASDVREQRRLELEHPNEDNVVRCKKEWHEPVVVAVPKSGWLAVKSWLGYPVELERLEHATKYSGCYVKGRLQPTRSFGDFYLK
;
A
#
# COMPACT_ATOMS: atom_id res chain seq x y z
N ALA A 1 -21.02 -2.00 -7.52
CA ALA A 1 -19.64 -1.60 -7.17
C ALA A 1 -19.56 -0.91 -5.80
N ARG A 2 -20.20 0.26 -5.59
CA ARG A 2 -20.10 1.03 -4.33
C ARG A 2 -20.45 0.27 -3.05
N VAL A 3 -21.46 -0.59 -3.09
CA VAL A 3 -21.85 -1.43 -1.94
C VAL A 3 -20.75 -2.41 -1.55
N ILE A 4 -20.15 -3.10 -2.54
CA ILE A 4 -19.08 -4.07 -2.32
C ILE A 4 -17.83 -3.37 -1.77
N GLU A 5 -17.45 -2.22 -2.36
CA GLU A 5 -16.31 -1.44 -1.87
C GLU A 5 -16.49 -1.02 -0.40
N SER A 6 -17.68 -0.52 -0.06
CA SER A 6 -18.01 -0.11 1.30
C SER A 6 -17.98 -1.29 2.26
N ALA A 7 -18.51 -2.45 1.84
CA ALA A 7 -18.48 -3.67 2.63
C ALA A 7 -17.05 -4.19 2.86
N CYS A 8 -16.18 -4.14 1.85
CA CYS A 8 -14.78 -4.53 2.01
C CYS A 8 -14.02 -3.60 2.96
N LYS A 9 -14.24 -2.27 2.84
CA LYS A 9 -13.66 -1.28 3.76
C LYS A 9 -14.12 -1.52 5.19
N GLU A 10 -15.42 -1.75 5.38
CA GLU A 10 -16.00 -2.03 6.68
C GLU A 10 -15.47 -3.34 7.27
N ALA A 11 -15.38 -4.40 6.48
CA ALA A 11 -14.81 -5.68 6.92
C ALA A 11 -13.36 -5.53 7.40
N PHE A 12 -12.52 -4.78 6.67
CA PHE A 12 -11.15 -4.50 7.10
C PHE A 12 -11.11 -3.65 8.37
N ARG A 13 -11.97 -2.65 8.49
CA ARG A 13 -12.07 -1.80 9.68
C ARG A 13 -12.47 -2.61 10.91
N VAL A 14 -13.52 -3.42 10.81
CA VAL A 14 -14.02 -4.27 11.89
C VAL A 14 -12.96 -5.29 12.30
N ALA A 15 -12.34 -5.97 11.34
CA ALA A 15 -11.28 -6.94 11.64
C ALA A 15 -10.08 -6.30 12.38
N ASP A 16 -9.65 -5.09 11.99
CA ASP A 16 -8.55 -4.40 12.68
C ASP A 16 -8.94 -3.97 14.10
N GLN A 17 -10.19 -3.53 14.30
CA GLN A 17 -10.70 -3.16 15.62
C GLN A 17 -10.84 -4.35 16.57
N GLU A 18 -11.31 -5.50 16.07
CA GLU A 18 -11.38 -6.72 16.88
C GLU A 18 -9.98 -7.19 17.26
N LEU A 19 -9.01 -7.13 16.34
CA LEU A 19 -7.61 -7.41 16.64
C LEU A 19 -7.06 -6.45 17.71
N GLU A 20 -7.42 -5.17 17.65
CA GLU A 20 -7.00 -4.16 18.62
C GLU A 20 -7.50 -4.48 20.01
N GLN A 21 -8.78 -4.83 20.14
CA GLN A 21 -9.37 -5.18 21.42
C GLN A 21 -8.61 -6.34 22.08
N HIS A 22 -8.42 -7.45 21.35
CA HIS A 22 -7.71 -8.62 21.87
C HIS A 22 -6.25 -8.31 22.20
N ALA A 23 -5.57 -7.55 21.35
CA ALA A 23 -4.18 -7.17 21.57
C ALA A 23 -4.01 -6.29 22.81
N ARG A 24 -4.92 -5.34 23.04
CA ARG A 24 -4.91 -4.46 24.23
C ARG A 24 -5.29 -5.20 25.50
N GLU A 25 -6.20 -6.18 25.44
CA GLU A 25 -6.50 -7.05 26.58
C GLU A 25 -5.27 -7.88 26.99
N ALA A 26 -4.57 -8.48 26.03
CA ALA A 26 -3.30 -9.17 26.28
C ALA A 26 -2.23 -8.23 26.86
N GLN A 27 -2.18 -6.97 26.38
CA GLN A 27 -1.27 -5.95 26.91
C GLN A 27 -1.53 -5.63 28.38
N LYS A 28 -2.80 -5.53 28.80
CA LYS A 28 -3.18 -5.32 30.22
C LYS A 28 -2.71 -6.46 31.12
N LEU A 29 -2.59 -7.67 30.60
CA LEU A 29 -2.04 -8.84 31.29
C LEU A 29 -0.50 -8.90 31.27
N GLY A 30 0.17 -7.89 30.68
CA GLY A 30 1.62 -7.80 30.60
C GLY A 30 2.23 -8.29 29.29
N PHE A 31 1.43 -8.79 28.33
CA PHE A 31 1.95 -9.23 27.03
C PHE A 31 2.07 -8.07 26.06
N SER A 32 3.28 -7.56 25.84
CA SER A 32 3.51 -6.42 24.93
C SER A 32 3.66 -6.79 23.44
N GLN A 33 3.82 -8.07 23.11
CA GLN A 33 4.01 -8.52 21.73
C GLN A 33 2.76 -8.33 20.84
N PRO A 34 1.54 -8.67 21.27
CA PRO A 34 0.35 -8.57 20.41
C PRO A 34 0.09 -7.16 19.86
N VAL A 35 0.38 -6.10 20.61
CA VAL A 35 0.22 -4.71 20.14
C VAL A 35 1.33 -4.24 19.21
N LYS A 36 2.49 -4.92 19.19
CA LYS A 36 3.62 -4.62 18.31
C LYS A 36 3.65 -5.47 17.05
N ALA A 37 2.86 -6.54 17.02
CA ALA A 37 2.72 -7.39 15.86
C ALA A 37 1.73 -6.76 14.87
N GLY A 38 2.07 -6.80 13.60
CA GLY A 38 1.20 -6.40 12.51
C GLY A 38 1.34 -7.33 11.32
N ALA A 39 0.40 -7.25 10.39
CA ALA A 39 0.40 -8.07 9.19
C ALA A 39 -0.16 -7.31 8.00
N CYS A 40 0.31 -7.69 6.81
CA CYS A 40 -0.35 -7.30 5.56
C CYS A 40 -1.62 -8.15 5.38
N GLY A 41 -2.66 -7.55 4.79
CA GLY A 41 -3.92 -8.22 4.49
C GLY A 41 -4.36 -7.93 3.07
N LEU A 42 -4.66 -9.01 2.33
CA LEU A 42 -5.12 -8.96 0.95
C LEU A 42 -6.31 -9.90 0.82
N ALA A 43 -7.43 -9.39 0.32
CA ALA A 43 -8.64 -10.17 0.10
C ALA A 43 -9.12 -9.98 -1.34
N LEU A 44 -9.57 -11.07 -1.96
CA LEU A 44 -10.18 -11.07 -3.28
C LEU A 44 -11.63 -11.54 -3.15
N LEU A 45 -12.57 -10.72 -3.62
CA LEU A 45 -13.96 -11.12 -3.81
C LEU A 45 -14.21 -11.35 -5.29
N ILE A 46 -14.49 -12.60 -5.65
CA ILE A 46 -14.78 -13.00 -7.03
C ILE A 46 -16.29 -13.22 -7.13
N THR A 47 -16.92 -12.48 -8.03
CA THR A 47 -18.33 -12.63 -8.39
C THR A 47 -18.43 -13.19 -9.81
N GLN A 48 -19.64 -13.47 -10.28
CA GLN A 48 -19.87 -13.91 -11.66
C GLN A 48 -19.39 -12.89 -12.71
N THR A 49 -19.29 -11.61 -12.35
CA THR A 49 -19.02 -10.51 -13.31
C THR A 49 -17.84 -9.63 -12.94
N SER A 50 -17.26 -9.77 -11.75
CA SER A 50 -16.21 -8.86 -11.27
C SER A 50 -15.29 -9.51 -10.24
N ILE A 51 -14.05 -9.01 -10.19
CA ILE A 51 -13.06 -9.30 -9.15
C ILE A 51 -12.81 -7.98 -8.41
N VAL A 52 -12.98 -7.99 -7.08
CA VAL A 52 -12.67 -6.86 -6.21
C VAL A 52 -11.51 -7.23 -5.31
N VAL A 53 -10.51 -6.36 -5.22
CA VAL A 53 -9.31 -6.57 -4.39
C VAL A 53 -9.26 -5.52 -3.29
N ALA A 54 -9.22 -5.97 -2.04
CA ALA A 54 -9.00 -5.13 -0.86
C ALA A 54 -7.59 -5.40 -0.33
N ASN A 55 -6.80 -4.34 -0.13
CA ASN A 55 -5.39 -4.45 0.24
C ASN A 55 -5.02 -3.49 1.39
N ALA A 56 -4.32 -4.01 2.39
CA ALA A 56 -3.66 -3.29 3.46
C ALA A 56 -2.22 -3.83 3.59
N GLY A 57 -1.24 -3.02 3.20
CA GLY A 57 0.17 -3.41 3.16
C GLY A 57 0.70 -3.73 1.76
N ASP A 58 1.80 -4.45 1.69
CA ASP A 58 2.62 -4.64 0.49
C ASP A 58 2.37 -5.97 -0.25
N CYS A 59 1.34 -6.72 0.14
CA CYS A 59 0.90 -7.89 -0.63
C CYS A 59 0.49 -7.50 -2.06
N LYS A 60 0.73 -8.41 -3.03
CA LYS A 60 0.43 -8.20 -4.45
C LYS A 60 -0.45 -9.32 -5.00
N ALA A 61 -1.63 -8.96 -5.47
CA ALA A 61 -2.49 -9.77 -6.32
C ALA A 61 -2.11 -9.58 -7.79
N VAL A 62 -2.06 -10.70 -8.52
CA VAL A 62 -1.82 -10.72 -9.97
C VAL A 62 -2.84 -11.62 -10.64
N LEU A 63 -3.30 -11.22 -11.83
CA LEU A 63 -4.15 -12.02 -12.71
C LEU A 63 -3.33 -12.47 -13.91
N TYR A 64 -3.28 -13.79 -14.11
CA TYR A 64 -2.67 -14.40 -15.29
C TYR A 64 -3.74 -15.14 -16.09
N ARG A 65 -3.73 -14.98 -17.41
CA ARG A 65 -4.67 -15.64 -18.32
C ARG A 65 -4.03 -15.86 -19.69
N ASP A 66 -4.16 -17.08 -20.22
CA ASP A 66 -3.85 -17.47 -21.60
C ASP A 66 -2.50 -16.95 -22.12
N GLN A 67 -1.42 -17.22 -21.37
CA GLN A 67 -0.06 -16.80 -21.72
C GLN A 67 0.17 -15.29 -21.90
N ARG A 68 -0.79 -14.47 -21.47
CA ARG A 68 -0.60 -13.02 -21.40
C ARG A 68 0.29 -12.66 -20.20
N PRO A 69 1.01 -11.52 -20.25
CA PRO A 69 1.70 -11.00 -19.08
C PRO A 69 0.76 -10.87 -17.88
N ALA A 70 1.27 -11.19 -16.69
CA ALA A 70 0.49 -11.08 -15.46
C ALA A 70 0.10 -9.62 -15.19
N LEU A 71 -1.19 -9.38 -14.99
CA LEU A 71 -1.75 -8.06 -14.67
C LEU A 71 -1.78 -7.87 -13.15
N ALA A 72 -1.15 -6.81 -12.64
CA ALA A 72 -1.28 -6.46 -11.22
C ALA A 72 -2.70 -5.97 -10.92
N LEU A 73 -3.32 -6.49 -9.86
CA LEU A 73 -4.70 -6.15 -9.48
C LEU A 73 -4.80 -5.15 -8.32
N ASN A 74 -3.70 -4.84 -7.66
CA ASN A 74 -3.64 -3.84 -6.59
C ASN A 74 -2.32 -3.08 -6.59
N MET A 75 -2.33 -1.94 -5.92
CA MET A 75 -1.12 -1.22 -5.54
C MET A 75 -0.65 -1.69 -4.16
N GLN A 76 0.66 -1.81 -3.99
CA GLN A 76 1.29 -2.12 -2.70
C GLN A 76 1.38 -0.85 -1.86
N HIS A 77 1.06 -0.93 -0.57
CA HIS A 77 1.18 0.17 0.38
C HIS A 77 2.48 0.04 1.17
N ASN A 78 3.56 0.56 0.59
CA ASN A 78 4.90 0.35 1.08
C ASN A 78 5.70 1.66 1.08
N ALA A 79 6.66 1.80 2.00
CA ALA A 79 7.36 3.06 2.26
C ALA A 79 8.36 3.43 1.15
N SER A 80 8.64 2.51 0.21
CA SER A 80 9.40 2.82 -1.00
C SER A 80 8.52 3.37 -2.12
N ASP A 81 7.19 3.36 -1.95
CA ASP A 81 6.24 3.95 -2.90
C ASP A 81 6.13 5.46 -2.67
N VAL A 82 6.52 6.24 -3.67
CA VAL A 82 6.50 7.71 -3.63
C VAL A 82 5.14 8.31 -3.28
N ARG A 83 4.03 7.60 -3.58
CA ARG A 83 2.68 8.07 -3.26
C ARG A 83 2.39 7.91 -1.77
N GLU A 84 2.83 6.81 -1.18
CA GLU A 84 2.69 6.60 0.25
C GLU A 84 3.68 7.48 1.03
N GLN A 85 4.88 7.74 0.50
CA GLN A 85 5.81 8.75 1.06
C GLN A 85 5.14 10.12 1.13
N ARG A 86 4.61 10.61 0.00
CA ARG A 86 3.91 11.89 -0.06
C ARG A 86 2.67 11.94 0.85
N ARG A 87 1.89 10.85 0.90
CA ARG A 87 0.75 10.75 1.82
C ARG A 87 1.20 10.91 3.28
N LEU A 88 2.23 10.18 3.67
CA LEU A 88 2.78 10.23 5.03
C LEU A 88 3.36 11.62 5.37
N GLU A 89 4.06 12.26 4.44
CA GLU A 89 4.54 13.65 4.61
C GLU A 89 3.39 14.65 4.82
N LEU A 90 2.28 14.48 4.09
CA LEU A 90 1.10 15.34 4.23
C LEU A 90 0.31 15.08 5.52
N GLU A 91 0.23 13.82 5.96
CA GLU A 91 -0.44 13.43 7.21
C GLU A 91 0.39 13.83 8.46
N HIS A 92 1.70 13.95 8.31
CA HIS A 92 2.63 14.25 9.40
C HIS A 92 3.54 15.47 9.07
N PRO A 93 2.96 16.66 8.85
CA PRO A 93 3.70 17.83 8.34
C PRO A 93 4.76 18.38 9.32
N ASN A 94 4.65 18.02 10.60
CA ASN A 94 5.58 18.46 11.66
C ASN A 94 6.60 17.38 12.03
N GLU A 95 6.62 16.25 11.32
CA GLU A 95 7.55 15.16 11.60
C GLU A 95 8.66 15.13 10.55
N ASP A 96 9.88 15.44 10.96
CA ASP A 96 11.03 15.30 10.07
C ASP A 96 11.31 13.82 9.78
N ASN A 97 11.65 13.52 8.52
CA ASN A 97 12.08 12.19 8.07
C ASN A 97 11.07 11.07 8.36
N VAL A 98 9.78 11.30 8.07
CA VAL A 98 8.70 10.31 8.22
C VAL A 98 9.07 8.98 7.55
N VAL A 99 9.75 9.04 6.40
CA VAL A 99 10.32 7.90 5.71
C VAL A 99 11.84 7.96 5.73
N ARG A 100 12.48 6.83 6.05
CA ARG A 100 13.94 6.66 6.00
C ARG A 100 14.30 5.51 5.07
N CYS A 101 15.16 5.78 4.10
CA CYS A 101 15.65 4.79 3.14
C CYS A 101 17.11 4.45 3.42
N LYS A 102 17.44 3.14 3.45
CA LYS A 102 18.78 2.67 3.82
C LYS A 102 19.73 2.48 2.62
N LYS A 103 19.21 2.35 1.39
CA LYS A 103 20.01 2.17 0.16
C LYS A 103 19.34 2.77 -1.07
N GLU A 104 20.12 3.41 -1.93
CA GLU A 104 19.70 3.90 -3.24
C GLU A 104 20.02 2.85 -4.30
N TRP A 105 19.06 2.51 -5.17
CA TRP A 105 19.35 1.78 -6.41
C TRP A 105 19.07 2.69 -7.60
N HIS A 106 20.04 2.73 -8.51
CA HIS A 106 19.86 3.34 -9.82
C HIS A 106 19.28 2.28 -10.76
N GLU A 107 17.95 2.25 -10.86
CA GLU A 107 17.28 1.51 -11.93
C GLU A 107 16.57 2.49 -12.86
N PRO A 108 16.56 2.25 -14.18
CA PRO A 108 15.68 2.92 -15.11
C PRO A 108 14.22 2.63 -14.75
N VAL A 109 13.60 3.45 -13.90
CA VAL A 109 12.15 3.36 -13.71
C VAL A 109 11.47 4.10 -14.84
N VAL A 110 10.84 3.37 -15.75
CA VAL A 110 9.97 3.93 -16.77
C VAL A 110 8.80 4.66 -16.11
N VAL A 111 8.88 5.98 -16.05
CA VAL A 111 7.74 6.84 -15.67
C VAL A 111 7.04 7.26 -16.95
N ALA A 112 5.76 6.91 -17.09
CA ALA A 112 4.97 7.36 -18.23
C ALA A 112 4.65 8.85 -18.09
N VAL A 113 5.28 9.69 -18.91
CA VAL A 113 4.97 11.13 -19.01
C VAL A 113 3.86 11.34 -20.05
N PRO A 114 2.71 11.92 -19.67
CA PRO A 114 1.61 12.18 -20.59
C PRO A 114 1.79 13.53 -21.32
N LYS A 115 1.44 13.55 -22.63
CA LYS A 115 1.56 14.70 -23.57
C LYS A 115 0.98 16.05 -23.11
N SER A 116 0.10 16.07 -22.13
CA SER A 116 -0.58 17.29 -21.69
C SER A 116 -0.13 17.82 -20.33
N GLY A 117 0.89 17.25 -19.67
CA GLY A 117 1.46 17.78 -18.41
C GLY A 117 0.53 17.73 -17.18
N TRP A 118 -0.79 17.57 -17.36
CA TRP A 118 -1.80 17.60 -16.30
C TRP A 118 -2.31 16.20 -15.89
N LEU A 119 -1.73 15.12 -16.43
CA LEU A 119 -2.22 13.74 -16.26
C LEU A 119 -1.45 12.85 -15.26
N ALA A 120 -0.50 13.39 -14.49
CA ALA A 120 0.15 12.64 -13.39
C ALA A 120 -0.87 12.18 -12.32
N VAL A 121 -2.05 12.82 -12.28
CA VAL A 121 -3.14 12.50 -11.35
C VAL A 121 -4.03 11.35 -11.85
N LYS A 122 -4.04 11.05 -13.17
CA LYS A 122 -4.95 10.03 -13.76
C LYS A 122 -4.29 8.69 -14.09
N SER A 123 -2.96 8.55 -14.02
CA SER A 123 -2.27 7.26 -14.27
C SER A 123 -2.45 6.22 -13.15
N TRP A 124 -3.21 6.55 -12.10
CA TRP A 124 -3.53 5.69 -10.96
C TRP A 124 -4.47 4.51 -11.31
N LEU A 125 -4.97 4.41 -12.54
CA LEU A 125 -6.05 3.47 -12.95
C LEU A 125 -5.63 2.32 -13.89
N GLY A 126 -4.34 2.10 -14.18
CA GLY A 126 -3.90 0.86 -14.84
C GLY A 126 -4.36 0.65 -16.30
N TYR A 127 -4.68 1.72 -17.05
CA TYR A 127 -4.94 1.69 -18.49
C TYR A 127 -3.75 2.23 -19.30
N PRO A 128 -3.57 1.84 -20.58
CA PRO A 128 -2.44 2.28 -21.39
C PRO A 128 -2.54 3.78 -21.67
N VAL A 129 -1.61 4.55 -21.10
CA VAL A 129 -1.42 5.97 -21.40
C VAL A 129 -0.47 6.06 -22.61
N GLU A 130 -0.80 6.87 -23.62
CA GLU A 130 0.16 7.22 -24.68
C GLU A 130 1.42 7.82 -24.04
N LEU A 131 2.53 7.10 -24.18
CA LEU A 131 3.84 7.44 -23.65
C LEU A 131 4.50 8.52 -24.52
N GLU A 132 4.87 9.66 -23.92
CA GLU A 132 5.64 10.71 -24.61
C GLU A 132 7.16 10.49 -24.51
N ARG A 133 7.66 10.13 -23.32
CA ARG A 133 9.07 9.76 -23.09
C ARG A 133 9.23 8.87 -21.86
N LEU A 134 10.28 8.05 -21.87
CA LEU A 134 10.74 7.25 -20.72
C LEU A 134 11.78 8.10 -19.97
N GLU A 135 11.47 8.51 -18.74
CA GLU A 135 12.48 9.12 -17.86
C GLU A 135 13.12 8.06 -16.96
N HIS A 136 14.36 8.29 -16.55
CA HIS A 136 15.04 7.47 -15.55
C HIS A 136 14.81 8.11 -14.17
N ALA A 137 14.02 7.47 -13.31
CA ALA A 137 13.85 7.91 -11.92
C ALA A 137 14.60 6.98 -10.96
N THR A 138 15.35 7.56 -10.01
CA THR A 138 16.02 6.81 -8.94
C THR A 138 14.99 6.17 -8.01
N LYS A 139 15.18 4.89 -7.66
CA LYS A 139 14.31 4.18 -6.71
C LYS A 139 15.07 3.93 -5.41
N TYR A 140 14.55 4.46 -4.31
CA TYR A 140 15.06 4.14 -2.99
C TYR A 140 14.59 2.73 -2.57
N SER A 141 15.49 1.93 -2.01
CA SER A 141 15.20 0.59 -1.47
C SER A 141 15.36 0.54 0.04
N GLY A 142 14.66 -0.39 0.67
CA GLY A 142 14.68 -0.50 2.13
C GLY A 142 14.25 0.81 2.76
N CYS A 143 13.17 1.40 2.26
CA CYS A 143 12.49 2.52 2.91
C CYS A 143 11.56 2.00 3.99
N TYR A 144 11.54 2.68 5.12
CA TYR A 144 10.74 2.34 6.28
C TYR A 144 10.15 3.60 6.89
N VAL A 145 8.93 3.51 7.42
CA VAL A 145 8.34 4.56 8.24
C VAL A 145 9.16 4.68 9.53
N LYS A 146 9.89 5.79 9.72
CA LYS A 146 10.80 6.07 10.84
C LYS A 146 11.75 4.91 11.23
N GLY A 147 12.16 4.08 10.27
CA GLY A 147 13.03 2.93 10.54
C GLY A 147 12.35 1.73 11.22
N ARG A 148 11.00 1.69 11.23
CA ARG A 148 10.20 0.64 11.85
C ARG A 148 9.65 -0.34 10.82
N LEU A 149 8.66 0.08 10.02
CA LEU A 149 7.94 -0.81 9.11
C LEU A 149 8.09 -0.41 7.64
N GLN A 150 8.19 -1.43 6.78
CA GLN A 150 8.21 -1.28 5.33
C GLN A 150 6.79 -1.07 4.78
N PRO A 151 5.75 -1.78 5.24
CA PRO A 151 4.37 -1.42 4.92
C PRO A 151 3.96 -0.10 5.56
N THR A 152 3.19 0.70 4.83
CA THR A 152 2.65 2.01 5.29
C THR A 152 1.19 1.92 5.74
N ARG A 153 0.59 0.74 5.55
CA ARG A 153 -0.73 0.34 6.01
C ARG A 153 -0.65 -1.12 6.42
N SER A 154 -1.38 -1.52 7.45
CA SER A 154 -1.35 -2.89 7.95
C SER A 154 -2.53 -3.14 8.89
N PHE A 155 -2.82 -4.41 9.10
CA PHE A 155 -3.54 -4.85 10.29
C PHE A 155 -2.60 -4.89 11.49
N GLY A 156 -3.12 -4.63 12.67
CA GLY A 156 -2.32 -4.66 13.89
C GLY A 156 -1.37 -3.47 14.02
N ASP A 157 -0.22 -3.70 14.63
CA ASP A 157 0.81 -2.69 14.95
C ASP A 157 0.24 -1.50 15.74
N PHE A 158 -0.65 -1.81 16.68
CA PHE A 158 -1.33 -0.83 17.55
C PHE A 158 -0.39 -0.04 18.47
N TYR A 159 0.88 -0.43 18.53
CA TYR A 159 1.92 0.34 19.21
C TYR A 159 2.30 1.61 18.42
N LEU A 160 2.11 1.62 17.09
CA LEU A 160 2.44 2.73 16.20
C LEU A 160 1.23 3.49 15.66
N LYS A 161 0.02 2.93 15.83
CA LYS A 161 -1.26 3.54 15.45
C LYS A 161 -1.82 4.43 16.56
#